data_AF-A0A946YYV2-F1
#
_entry.id   AF-A0A946YYV2-F1
#
_cell.length_a   1.000
_cell.length_b   1.000
_cell.length_c   1.000
_cell.angle_alpha   90.00
_cell.angle_beta   90.00
_cell.angle_gamma   90.00
#
_symmetry.space_group_name_H-M   'P 1'
#
loop_
_entity.id
_entity.type
_entity.pdbx_description
1 polymer ?
#
loop_
_entity_poly.entity_id
_entity_poly.type
_entity_poly.pdbx_seq_one_letter_code
_entity_poly.pdbx_strand_id
1 'polypeptide(L)'
;MRRRKALITALLTAVIAWGSLGAVLAAGWGPKLGIDLQGGFSVILTAPEGTSGEVLDKAVEIMRQRIENLGSVQEPEISVLGDRNIQVQLPGVQDRERALEAVGTTGVLSFRPVLAEGPLPGVSPLFVDGTLQPPPELEAILGDISFPDGPLAPSELPPNVDPQTGLTVGDDPTQEAWLPDTSTGLVYHVGPASLTGVDIVGAE
;
A
#
# COMPACT_ATOMS: atom_id res chain seq x y z
N MET A 1 1.90 -26.66 69.22
CA MET A 1 2.07 -27.26 67.87
C MET A 1 1.26 -26.56 66.76
N ARG A 2 0.00 -26.11 67.00
CA ARG A 2 -0.83 -25.43 65.98
C ARG A 2 -0.22 -24.13 65.39
N ARG A 3 0.40 -23.29 66.22
CA ARG A 3 1.02 -22.01 65.77
C ARG A 3 2.22 -22.21 64.82
N ARG A 4 3.06 -23.24 65.07
CA ARG A 4 4.19 -23.58 64.17
C ARG A 4 3.70 -24.04 62.80
N LYS A 5 2.67 -24.90 62.75
CA LYS A 5 2.08 -25.35 61.49
C LYS A 5 1.48 -24.18 60.70
N ALA A 6 0.77 -23.27 61.38
CA ALA A 6 0.21 -22.07 60.77
C ALA A 6 1.29 -21.11 60.21
N LEU A 7 2.40 -20.94 60.93
CA LEU A 7 3.54 -20.14 60.45
C LEU A 7 4.21 -20.77 59.24
N ILE A 8 4.41 -22.10 59.25
CA ILE A 8 5.00 -22.81 58.10
C ILE A 8 4.11 -22.68 56.87
N THR A 9 2.79 -22.88 57.01
CA THR A 9 1.86 -22.73 55.88
C THR A 9 1.83 -21.30 55.36
N ALA A 10 1.83 -20.29 56.24
CA ALA A 10 1.85 -18.89 55.84
C ALA A 10 3.14 -18.52 55.08
N LEU A 11 4.29 -19.03 55.53
CA LEU A 11 5.58 -18.79 54.89
C LEU A 11 5.65 -19.48 53.51
N LEU A 12 5.11 -20.70 53.42
CA LEU A 12 5.05 -21.45 52.17
C LEU A 12 4.14 -20.76 51.14
N THR A 13 2.97 -20.26 51.55
CA THR A 13 2.09 -19.47 50.66
C THR A 13 2.74 -18.15 50.25
N ALA A 14 3.48 -17.48 51.14
CA ALA A 14 4.16 -16.24 50.82
C ALA A 14 5.28 -16.45 49.79
N VAL A 15 6.06 -17.53 49.93
CA VAL A 15 7.11 -17.91 48.98
C VAL A 15 6.53 -18.26 47.62
N ILE A 16 5.42 -19.00 47.57
CA ILE A 16 4.74 -19.29 46.30
C ILE A 16 4.25 -17.98 45.66
N ALA A 17 3.55 -17.13 46.42
CA ALA A 17 3.02 -15.87 45.89
C ALA A 17 4.13 -14.95 45.35
N TRP A 18 5.22 -14.77 46.10
CA TRP A 18 6.37 -13.98 45.66
C TRP A 18 7.13 -14.62 44.50
N GLY A 19 7.27 -15.94 44.50
CA GLY A 19 7.90 -16.68 43.41
C GLY A 19 7.11 -16.58 42.11
N SER A 20 5.78 -16.70 42.18
CA SER A 20 4.88 -16.51 41.02
C SER A 20 4.96 -15.08 40.49
N LEU A 21 4.94 -14.08 41.36
CA LEU A 21 5.07 -12.68 40.97
C LEU A 21 6.43 -12.41 40.29
N GLY A 22 7.52 -12.90 40.87
CA GLY A 22 8.85 -12.76 40.29
C GLY A 22 8.97 -13.42 38.91
N ALA A 23 8.36 -14.59 38.71
CA ALA A 23 8.35 -15.29 37.43
C ALA A 23 7.59 -14.53 36.34
N VAL A 24 6.41 -13.97 36.67
CA VAL A 24 5.62 -13.15 35.73
C VAL A 24 6.38 -11.90 35.30
N LEU A 25 7.01 -11.21 36.26
CA LEU A 25 7.81 -10.02 35.98
C LEU A 25 9.04 -10.33 35.11
N ALA A 26 9.73 -11.44 35.38
CA ALA A 26 10.89 -11.87 34.59
C ALA A 26 10.52 -12.33 33.17
N ALA A 27 9.32 -12.89 32.99
CA ALA A 27 8.80 -13.32 31.68
C ALA A 27 8.32 -12.16 30.80
N GLY A 28 8.27 -10.92 31.32
CA GLY A 28 7.84 -9.75 30.56
C GLY A 28 6.35 -9.78 30.17
N TRP A 29 5.53 -10.59 30.86
CA TRP A 29 4.10 -10.69 30.57
C TRP A 29 3.38 -9.46 31.14
N GLY A 30 3.21 -8.46 30.29
CA GLY A 30 2.43 -7.26 30.57
C GLY A 30 1.02 -7.30 29.97
N PRO A 31 0.06 -6.54 30.53
CA PRO A 31 -1.24 -6.33 29.88
C PRO A 31 -1.05 -5.63 28.53
N LYS A 32 -1.85 -6.02 27.52
CA LYS A 32 -1.89 -5.33 26.22
C LYS A 32 -2.27 -3.86 26.44
N LEU A 33 -1.45 -2.94 25.95
CA LEU A 33 -1.64 -1.50 26.14
C LEU A 33 -2.65 -1.00 25.10
N GLY A 34 -3.61 -0.20 25.54
CA GLY A 34 -4.52 0.49 24.62
C GLY A 34 -3.83 1.64 23.88
N ILE A 35 -4.50 2.21 22.87
CA ILE A 35 -3.98 3.31 22.04
C ILE A 35 -3.51 4.53 22.84
N ASP A 36 -4.16 4.84 23.96
CA ASP A 36 -3.81 5.97 24.84
C ASP A 36 -2.47 5.76 25.58
N LEU A 37 -2.06 4.50 25.78
CA LEU A 37 -0.84 4.14 26.49
C LEU A 37 0.29 3.67 25.55
N GLN A 38 -0.05 3.11 24.38
CA GLN A 38 0.90 2.58 23.40
C GLN A 38 1.14 3.52 22.21
N GLY A 39 0.33 4.58 22.07
CA GLY A 39 0.26 5.37 20.86
C GLY A 39 -0.45 4.63 19.72
N GLY A 40 -0.82 5.37 18.67
CA GLY A 40 -1.49 4.82 17.48
C GLY A 40 -2.27 5.89 16.74
N PHE A 41 -3.09 5.47 15.77
CA PHE A 41 -4.00 6.38 15.07
C PHE A 41 -5.39 5.76 14.85
N SER A 42 -6.39 6.64 14.74
CA SER A 42 -7.77 6.30 14.44
C SER A 42 -8.24 7.13 13.25
N VAL A 43 -8.87 6.47 12.28
CA VAL A 43 -9.53 7.14 11.14
C VAL A 43 -10.93 6.58 10.94
N ILE A 44 -11.82 7.45 10.47
CA ILE A 44 -13.16 7.08 10.05
C ILE A 44 -13.21 7.29 8.54
N LEU A 45 -13.41 6.20 7.80
CA LEU A 45 -13.62 6.21 6.36
C LEU A 45 -15.12 6.26 6.10
N THR A 46 -15.53 7.01 5.09
CA THR A 46 -16.92 7.13 4.67
C THR A 46 -17.07 6.51 3.30
N ALA A 47 -17.93 5.50 3.17
CA ALA A 47 -18.22 4.89 1.88
C ALA A 47 -19.12 5.80 1.01
N PRO A 48 -19.04 5.69 -0.33
CA PRO A 48 -19.96 6.35 -1.24
C PRO A 48 -21.43 6.02 -0.96
N GLU A 49 -22.33 6.92 -1.33
CA GLU A 49 -23.77 6.70 -1.15
C GLU A 49 -24.25 5.48 -1.95
N GLY A 50 -25.12 4.66 -1.35
CA GLY A 50 -25.63 3.44 -1.96
C GLY A 50 -24.76 2.19 -1.80
N THR A 51 -23.64 2.27 -1.08
CA THR A 51 -22.82 1.08 -0.76
C THR A 51 -23.60 0.09 0.12
N SER A 52 -23.64 -1.18 -0.26
CA SER A 52 -24.33 -2.21 0.54
C SER A 52 -23.50 -2.65 1.76
N GLY A 53 -24.16 -3.18 2.79
CA GLY A 53 -23.49 -3.72 3.97
C GLY A 53 -22.47 -4.83 3.65
N GLU A 54 -22.80 -5.72 2.69
CA GLU A 54 -21.89 -6.79 2.26
C GLU A 54 -20.58 -6.25 1.66
N VAL A 55 -20.65 -5.13 0.92
CA VAL A 55 -19.46 -4.46 0.39
C VAL A 55 -18.64 -3.82 1.50
N LEU A 56 -19.28 -3.25 2.53
CA LEU A 56 -18.59 -2.72 3.71
C LEU A 56 -17.87 -3.83 4.47
N ASP A 57 -18.52 -4.97 4.69
CA ASP A 57 -17.93 -6.13 5.37
C ASP A 57 -16.73 -6.67 4.59
N LYS A 58 -16.85 -6.77 3.26
CA LYS A 58 -15.74 -7.18 2.41
C LYS A 58 -14.58 -6.18 2.44
N ALA A 59 -14.89 -4.88 2.47
CA ALA A 59 -13.88 -3.83 2.59
C ALA A 59 -13.12 -3.91 3.93
N VAL A 60 -13.83 -4.18 5.04
CA VAL A 60 -13.22 -4.41 6.36
C VAL A 60 -12.22 -5.58 6.31
N GLU A 61 -12.60 -6.69 5.69
CA GLU A 61 -11.72 -7.87 5.55
C GLU A 61 -10.47 -7.54 4.72
N ILE A 62 -10.63 -6.88 3.57
CA ILE A 62 -9.50 -6.48 2.71
C ILE A 62 -8.56 -5.53 3.46
N MET A 63 -9.09 -4.54 4.17
CA MET A 63 -8.28 -3.60 4.94
C MET A 63 -7.51 -4.29 6.06
N ARG A 64 -8.14 -5.25 6.75
CA ARG A 64 -7.49 -6.06 7.78
C ARG A 64 -6.28 -6.81 7.21
N GLN A 65 -6.49 -7.57 6.14
CA GLN A 65 -5.42 -8.33 5.48
C GLN A 65 -4.27 -7.44 5.01
N ARG A 66 -4.57 -6.29 4.41
CA ARG A 66 -3.53 -5.34 3.96
C ARG A 66 -2.68 -4.82 5.10
N ILE A 67 -3.31 -4.42 6.20
CA ILE A 67 -2.60 -3.86 7.35
C ILE A 67 -1.74 -4.94 8.04
N GLU A 68 -2.26 -6.15 8.17
CA GLU A 68 -1.50 -7.28 8.71
C GLU A 68 -0.28 -7.61 7.84
N ASN A 69 -0.44 -7.57 6.51
CA ASN A 69 0.65 -7.80 5.56
C ASN A 69 1.75 -6.73 5.61
N LEU A 70 1.46 -5.51 6.09
CA LEU A 70 2.48 -4.48 6.30
C LEU A 70 3.40 -4.75 7.50
N GLY A 71 3.07 -5.74 8.35
CA GLY A 71 3.91 -6.20 9.47
C GLY A 71 4.12 -5.19 10.61
N SER A 72 3.57 -3.98 10.48
CA SER A 72 3.79 -2.88 11.43
C SER A 72 2.76 -2.86 12.57
N VAL A 73 1.65 -3.59 12.42
CA VAL A 73 0.55 -3.66 13.38
C VAL A 73 0.11 -5.11 13.49
N GLN A 74 0.15 -5.67 14.71
CA GLN A 74 -0.17 -7.09 14.92
C GLN A 74 -1.67 -7.36 15.09
N GLU A 75 -2.49 -6.36 15.44
CA GLU A 75 -3.93 -6.55 15.70
C GLU A 75 -4.72 -5.26 15.36
N PRO A 76 -5.04 -5.01 14.07
CA PRO A 76 -5.86 -3.86 13.69
C PRO A 76 -7.32 -4.03 14.13
N GLU A 77 -7.89 -3.02 14.78
CA GLU A 77 -9.32 -3.00 15.10
C GLU A 77 -10.06 -2.22 14.02
N ILE A 78 -10.76 -2.96 13.15
CA ILE A 78 -11.52 -2.42 12.02
C ILE A 78 -12.96 -2.87 12.15
N SER A 79 -13.90 -1.92 12.15
CA SER A 79 -15.33 -2.21 12.29
C SER A 79 -16.19 -1.22 11.52
N VAL A 80 -17.36 -1.68 11.09
CA VAL A 80 -18.39 -0.82 10.48
C VAL A 80 -19.07 0.01 11.58
N LEU A 81 -19.16 1.31 11.36
CA LEU A 81 -19.79 2.28 12.25
C LEU A 81 -21.03 2.89 11.57
N GLY A 82 -22.21 2.54 12.07
CA GLY A 82 -23.49 2.95 11.46
C GLY A 82 -23.69 2.30 10.10
N ASP A 83 -24.27 3.03 9.15
CA ASP A 83 -24.70 2.45 7.87
C ASP A 83 -23.67 2.57 6.74
N ARG A 84 -22.65 3.44 6.88
CA ARG A 84 -21.71 3.74 5.78
C ARG A 84 -20.28 4.06 6.19
N ASN A 85 -20.00 4.09 7.49
CA ASN A 85 -18.67 4.47 7.95
C ASN A 85 -17.90 3.23 8.39
N ILE A 86 -16.58 3.26 8.23
CA ILE A 86 -15.69 2.22 8.77
C ILE A 86 -14.69 2.90 9.69
N GLN A 87 -14.65 2.46 10.94
CA GLN A 87 -13.67 2.89 11.92
C GLN A 87 -12.46 1.96 11.85
N VAL A 88 -11.28 2.55 11.66
CA VAL A 88 -9.99 1.85 11.64
C VAL A 88 -9.14 2.38 12.79
N GLN A 89 -8.72 1.48 13.68
CA GLN A 89 -7.87 1.79 14.83
C GLN A 89 -6.63 0.91 14.81
N LEU A 90 -5.47 1.55 14.69
CA LEU A 90 -4.18 0.88 14.56
C LEU A 90 -3.30 1.23 15.77
N PRO A 91 -3.30 0.39 16.83
CA PRO A 91 -2.45 0.59 18.00
C PRO A 91 -0.98 0.28 17.65
N GLY A 92 -0.06 1.08 18.18
CA GLY A 92 1.38 0.83 18.08
C GLY A 92 1.97 0.98 16.66
N VAL A 93 1.27 1.61 15.73
CA VAL A 93 1.84 1.88 14.39
C VAL A 93 3.05 2.81 14.52
N GLN A 94 4.13 2.49 13.80
CA GLN A 94 5.34 3.33 13.76
C GLN A 94 5.32 4.34 12.61
N ASP A 95 4.72 3.97 11.48
CA ASP A 95 4.65 4.80 10.26
C ASP A 95 3.17 5.05 9.92
N ARG A 96 2.70 6.26 10.24
CA ARG A 96 1.29 6.64 10.08
C ARG A 96 0.95 6.82 8.60
N GLU A 97 1.84 7.43 7.83
CA GLU A 97 1.65 7.74 6.42
C GLU A 97 1.48 6.45 5.61
N ARG A 98 2.34 5.44 5.81
CA ARG A 98 2.19 4.14 5.13
C ARG A 98 0.90 3.42 5.51
N ALA A 99 0.51 3.50 6.78
CA ALA A 99 -0.72 2.85 7.23
C ALA A 99 -1.97 3.58 6.68
N LEU A 100 -1.93 4.91 6.53
CA LEU A 100 -2.97 5.68 5.85
C LEU A 100 -3.03 5.33 4.37
N GLU A 101 -1.89 5.16 3.70
CA GLU A 101 -1.84 4.73 2.30
C GLU A 101 -2.45 3.33 2.11
N ALA A 102 -2.16 2.39 3.02
CA ALA A 102 -2.71 1.04 2.96
C ALA A 102 -4.25 1.00 3.08
N VAL A 103 -4.79 1.90 3.89
CA VAL A 103 -6.22 2.03 4.18
C VAL A 103 -6.92 2.90 3.12
N GLY A 104 -6.23 3.91 2.57
CA GLY A 104 -6.78 4.90 1.65
C GLY A 104 -6.65 4.54 0.17
N THR A 105 -5.68 3.70 -0.20
CA THR A 105 -5.47 3.34 -1.61
C THR A 105 -6.43 2.23 -2.03
N THR A 106 -7.29 2.54 -2.99
CA THR A 106 -8.12 1.55 -3.68
C THR A 106 -7.21 0.72 -4.58
N GLY A 107 -6.89 -0.50 -4.16
CA GLY A 107 -6.05 -1.43 -4.95
C GLY A 107 -6.80 -1.96 -6.16
N VAL A 108 -6.93 -1.14 -7.20
CA VAL A 108 -7.50 -1.54 -8.49
C VAL A 108 -6.40 -2.22 -9.29
N LEU A 109 -6.57 -3.52 -9.54
CA LEU A 109 -5.70 -4.29 -10.42
C LEU A 109 -6.30 -4.31 -11.83
N SER A 110 -5.50 -3.99 -12.84
CA SER A 110 -5.90 -4.09 -14.24
C SER A 110 -4.79 -4.74 -15.06
N PHE A 111 -5.18 -5.51 -16.07
CA PHE A 111 -4.29 -6.13 -17.05
C PHE A 111 -4.54 -5.47 -18.39
N ARG A 112 -3.48 -4.89 -18.95
CA ARG A 112 -3.54 -4.08 -20.16
C ARG A 112 -2.59 -4.69 -21.20
N PRO A 113 -3.03 -4.83 -22.47
CA PRO A 113 -2.13 -5.30 -23.52
C PRO A 113 -1.09 -4.22 -23.82
N VAL A 114 0.16 -4.63 -23.98
CA VAL A 114 1.22 -3.76 -24.47
C VAL A 114 1.07 -3.65 -25.98
N LEU A 115 0.84 -2.44 -26.47
CA LEU A 115 0.65 -2.15 -27.89
C LEU A 115 1.98 -1.85 -28.59
N ALA A 116 2.93 -1.25 -27.87
CA ALA A 116 4.29 -1.06 -28.34
C ALA A 116 5.30 -1.08 -27.18
N GLU A 117 6.46 -1.67 -27.46
CA GLU A 117 7.66 -1.70 -26.62
C GLU A 117 8.79 -1.03 -27.40
N GLY A 118 9.54 -0.14 -26.78
CA GLY A 118 10.73 0.44 -27.40
C GLY A 118 11.66 1.00 -26.33
N PRO A 119 12.94 1.26 -26.68
CA PRO A 119 13.83 2.04 -25.81
C PRO A 119 13.11 3.30 -25.34
N LEU A 120 12.27 3.86 -26.25
CA LEU A 120 11.05 4.65 -26.08
C LEU A 120 10.16 4.53 -27.36
N PRO A 121 8.82 4.68 -27.28
CA PRO A 121 8.08 5.48 -28.25
C PRO A 121 7.44 6.65 -27.51
N GLY A 122 8.23 7.73 -27.32
CA GLY A 122 7.84 8.87 -26.49
C GLY A 122 9.01 9.42 -25.66
N VAL A 123 10.10 9.83 -26.32
CA VAL A 123 11.09 10.70 -25.65
C VAL A 123 10.37 11.95 -25.17
N SER A 124 10.60 12.32 -23.90
CA SER A 124 10.25 13.65 -23.42
C SER A 124 10.76 14.69 -24.44
N PRO A 125 9.90 15.64 -24.89
CA PRO A 125 10.30 16.71 -25.81
C PRO A 125 11.52 17.52 -25.34
N LEU A 126 11.88 17.44 -24.06
CA LEU A 126 13.00 18.17 -23.45
C LEU A 126 14.39 17.60 -23.80
N PHE A 127 14.51 16.31 -24.12
CA PHE A 127 15.78 15.70 -24.56
C PHE A 127 16.12 16.00 -26.02
N VAL A 128 15.12 16.37 -26.82
CA VAL A 128 15.27 16.59 -28.27
C VAL A 128 15.44 18.07 -28.62
N ASP A 129 14.91 18.99 -27.81
CA ASP A 129 15.09 20.45 -27.99
C ASP A 129 16.45 20.96 -27.45
N GLY A 130 17.38 20.07 -27.11
CA GLY A 130 18.75 20.41 -26.69
C GLY A 130 18.86 21.09 -25.31
N THR A 131 17.77 21.13 -24.53
CA THR A 131 17.77 21.75 -23.19
C THR A 131 18.36 20.84 -22.10
N LEU A 132 18.36 19.52 -22.32
CA LEU A 132 18.98 18.52 -21.46
C LEU A 132 19.86 17.59 -22.29
N GLN A 133 21.15 17.53 -21.96
CA GLN A 133 22.07 16.55 -22.55
C GLN A 133 21.72 15.16 -21.98
N PRO A 134 21.42 14.16 -22.82
CA PRO A 134 21.23 12.80 -22.33
C PRO A 134 22.53 12.29 -21.68
N PRO A 135 22.45 11.42 -20.65
CA PRO A 135 23.63 10.77 -20.10
C PRO A 135 24.42 10.05 -21.22
N PRO A 136 25.76 9.97 -21.14
CA PRO A 136 26.58 9.35 -22.20
C PRO A 136 26.19 7.90 -22.49
N GLU A 137 25.65 7.21 -21.48
CA GLU A 137 25.15 5.84 -21.57
C GLU A 137 23.93 5.71 -22.50
N LEU A 138 23.13 6.77 -22.61
CA LEU A 138 21.96 6.83 -23.48
C LEU A 138 22.33 7.30 -24.91
N GLU A 139 23.34 8.17 -25.08
CA GLU A 139 23.84 8.60 -26.39
C GLU A 139 24.34 7.42 -27.25
N ALA A 140 25.02 6.45 -26.62
CA ALA A 140 25.52 5.26 -27.29
C ALA A 140 24.41 4.33 -27.80
N ILE A 141 23.22 4.39 -27.20
CA ILE A 141 22.05 3.59 -27.56
C ILE A 141 21.23 4.30 -28.65
N LEU A 142 21.13 5.63 -28.60
CA LEU A 142 20.35 6.45 -29.54
C LEU A 142 21.03 6.66 -30.90
N GLY A 143 22.36 6.56 -30.98
CA GLY A 143 23.14 6.88 -32.18
C GLY A 143 22.88 5.99 -33.41
N ASP A 144 22.24 4.82 -33.24
CA ASP A 144 21.96 3.85 -34.31
C ASP A 144 20.44 3.71 -34.60
N ILE A 145 19.60 4.52 -33.95
CA ILE A 145 18.14 4.44 -34.08
C ILE A 145 17.67 5.47 -35.11
N SER A 146 17.29 5.00 -36.30
CA SER A 146 16.57 5.82 -37.29
C SER A 146 15.08 5.78 -37.01
N PHE A 147 14.48 6.95 -36.79
CA PHE A 147 13.04 7.11 -36.53
C PHE A 147 12.26 7.01 -37.85
N PRO A 148 11.40 5.98 -38.06
CA PRO A 148 10.61 5.87 -39.29
C PRO A 148 9.57 7.00 -39.41
N ASP A 149 9.03 7.42 -38.27
CA ASP A 149 8.21 8.61 -38.07
C ASP A 149 8.90 9.42 -36.96
N GLY A 150 9.15 10.71 -37.18
CA GLY A 150 9.79 11.57 -36.18
C GLY A 150 9.01 11.64 -34.85
N PRO A 151 9.48 12.39 -33.84
CA PRO A 151 8.71 12.59 -32.62
C PRO A 151 7.33 13.13 -32.99
N LEU A 152 6.26 12.57 -32.39
CA LEU A 152 4.93 13.18 -32.46
C LEU A 152 5.10 14.65 -32.07
N ALA A 153 4.64 15.56 -32.93
CA ALA A 153 4.68 16.96 -32.57
C ALA A 153 3.90 17.15 -31.26
N PRO A 154 4.24 18.12 -30.39
CA PRO A 154 3.45 18.38 -29.19
C PRO A 154 1.95 18.62 -29.45
N SER A 155 1.58 18.94 -30.70
CA SER A 155 0.21 19.07 -31.21
C SER A 155 -0.49 17.75 -31.55
N GLU A 156 0.23 16.63 -31.58
CA GLU A 156 -0.25 15.27 -31.91
C GLU A 156 -0.28 14.36 -30.67
N LEU A 157 0.15 14.87 -29.51
CA LEU A 157 0.07 14.16 -28.24
C LEU A 157 -1.40 13.97 -27.81
N PRO A 158 -1.75 12.77 -27.33
CA PRO A 158 -3.03 12.55 -26.66
C PRO A 158 -3.22 13.51 -25.48
N PRO A 159 -4.45 13.95 -25.20
CA PRO A 159 -4.71 14.97 -24.18
C PRO A 159 -4.37 14.52 -22.75
N ASN A 160 -4.21 13.22 -22.51
CA ASN A 160 -3.86 12.64 -21.21
C ASN A 160 -2.35 12.47 -21.02
N VAL A 161 -1.51 12.90 -21.96
CA VAL A 161 -0.04 12.80 -21.87
C VAL A 161 0.55 14.16 -21.51
N ASP A 162 1.44 14.18 -20.53
CA ASP A 162 2.19 15.36 -20.16
C ASP A 162 3.19 15.73 -21.28
N PRO A 163 3.10 16.95 -21.86
CA PRO A 163 4.03 17.40 -22.88
C PRO A 163 5.48 17.51 -22.40
N GLN A 164 5.74 17.57 -21.09
CA GLN A 164 7.10 17.65 -20.55
C GLN A 164 7.72 16.28 -20.31
N THR A 165 6.94 15.29 -19.88
CA THR A 165 7.47 13.97 -19.50
C THR A 165 7.18 12.88 -20.55
N GLY A 166 6.19 13.08 -21.42
CA GLY A 166 5.72 12.06 -22.36
C GLY A 166 4.96 10.91 -21.68
N LEU A 167 4.61 11.07 -20.40
CA LEU A 167 3.91 10.07 -19.59
C LEU A 167 2.44 10.44 -19.39
N THR A 168 1.60 9.44 -19.18
CA THR A 168 0.19 9.69 -18.87
C THR A 168 0.02 10.31 -17.49
N VAL A 169 -0.77 11.39 -17.42
CA VAL A 169 -1.14 12.06 -16.16
C VAL A 169 -2.50 11.57 -15.72
N GLY A 170 -2.56 10.98 -14.52
CA GLY A 170 -3.81 10.44 -13.98
C GLY A 170 -4.30 9.24 -14.80
N ASP A 171 -3.65 8.09 -14.59
CA ASP A 171 -3.94 6.88 -15.34
C ASP A 171 -5.41 6.46 -15.22
N ASP A 172 -6.07 6.30 -16.36
CA ASP A 172 -7.41 5.75 -16.49
C ASP A 172 -7.31 4.39 -17.21
N PRO A 173 -7.64 3.28 -16.54
CA PRO A 173 -7.52 1.94 -17.12
C PRO A 173 -8.46 1.71 -18.31
N THR A 174 -9.43 2.60 -18.57
CA THR A 174 -10.33 2.51 -19.72
C THR A 174 -9.74 3.14 -21.00
N GLN A 175 -8.65 3.88 -20.89
CA GLN A 175 -8.00 4.59 -21.99
C GLN A 175 -6.65 3.96 -22.34
N GLU A 176 -5.98 4.49 -23.36
CA GLU A 176 -4.57 4.18 -23.62
C GLU A 176 -3.66 5.02 -22.71
N ALA A 177 -2.51 4.48 -22.33
CA ALA A 177 -1.54 5.18 -21.51
C ALA A 177 -0.09 4.89 -21.90
N TRP A 178 0.79 5.81 -21.52
CA TRP A 178 2.25 5.72 -21.63
C TRP A 178 2.82 5.65 -20.23
N LEU A 179 3.22 4.44 -19.82
CA LEU A 179 3.63 4.13 -18.45
C LEU A 179 5.12 3.80 -18.39
N PRO A 180 5.87 4.35 -17.42
CA PRO A 180 7.29 4.06 -17.28
C PRO A 180 7.51 2.75 -16.51
N ASP A 181 8.52 1.99 -16.91
CA ASP A 181 9.12 0.93 -16.13
C ASP A 181 10.16 1.53 -15.17
N THR A 182 9.92 1.41 -13.86
CA THR A 182 10.83 1.94 -12.84
C THR A 182 12.15 1.19 -12.74
N SER A 183 12.25 0.00 -13.33
CA SER A 183 13.44 -0.86 -13.27
C SER A 183 14.32 -0.77 -14.51
N THR A 184 13.71 -0.63 -15.69
CA THR A 184 14.42 -0.61 -16.97
C THR A 184 14.50 0.79 -17.59
N GLY A 185 13.65 1.73 -17.15
CA GLY A 185 13.54 3.06 -17.75
C GLY A 185 12.80 3.07 -19.09
N LEU A 186 12.28 1.94 -19.56
CA LEU A 186 11.48 1.83 -20.77
C LEU A 186 10.09 2.46 -20.55
N VAL A 187 9.47 2.93 -21.62
CA VAL A 187 8.08 3.41 -21.59
C VAL A 187 7.23 2.47 -22.44
N TYR A 188 6.17 1.96 -21.84
CA TYR A 188 5.20 1.09 -22.51
C TYR A 188 3.98 1.88 -22.95
N HIS A 189 3.61 1.73 -24.22
CA HIS A 189 2.30 2.13 -24.70
C HIS A 189 1.32 0.98 -24.44
N VAL A 190 0.37 1.21 -23.55
CA VAL A 190 -0.60 0.21 -23.11
C VAL A 190 -2.01 0.58 -23.58
N GLY A 191 -2.75 -0.42 -24.02
CA GLY A 191 -4.16 -0.28 -24.38
C GLY A 191 -5.09 -0.23 -23.16
N PRO A 192 -6.40 -0.10 -23.37
CA PRO A 192 -7.40 -0.25 -22.31
C PRO A 192 -7.31 -1.61 -21.61
N ALA A 193 -7.73 -1.66 -20.34
CA ALA A 193 -7.75 -2.89 -19.55
C ALA A 193 -8.62 -3.95 -20.21
N SER A 194 -8.01 -5.10 -20.50
CA SER A 194 -8.69 -6.28 -21.03
C SER A 194 -9.26 -7.15 -19.92
N LEU A 195 -8.63 -7.13 -18.74
CA LEU A 195 -9.08 -7.81 -17.53
C LEU A 195 -8.85 -6.90 -16.32
N THR A 196 -9.66 -7.10 -15.30
CA THR A 196 -9.53 -6.43 -14.01
C THR A 196 -9.36 -7.45 -12.88
N GLY A 197 -8.96 -7.00 -11.70
CA GLY A 197 -8.77 -7.89 -10.54
C GLY A 197 -10.04 -8.66 -10.14
N VAL A 198 -11.23 -8.17 -10.50
CA VAL A 198 -12.50 -8.89 -10.25
C VAL A 198 -12.73 -10.05 -11.22
N ASP A 199 -12.03 -10.06 -12.37
CA ASP A 199 -12.11 -11.12 -13.36
C ASP A 199 -11.18 -12.31 -13.02
N ILE A 200 -10.33 -12.17 -12.00
CA ILE A 200 -9.44 -13.22 -11.54
C ILE A 200 -10.14 -14.13 -10.53
N VAL A 201 -10.26 -15.39 -10.89
CA VAL A 201 -10.79 -16.45 -10.02
C VAL A 201 -9.62 -17.21 -9.39
N GLY A 202 -9.62 -17.36 -8.05
CA GLY A 202 -8.64 -18.18 -7.33
C GLY A 202 -7.34 -17.47 -6.95
N ALA A 203 -7.29 -16.14 -6.98
CA ALA A 203 -6.25 -15.37 -6.31
C ALA A 203 -6.59 -15.26 -4.81
N GLU A 204 -6.38 -16.35 -4.08
CA GLU A 204 -6.36 -16.38 -2.61
C GLU A 204 -4.91 -16.45 -2.11
#